data_AF-A0A1G0VH90-F1
#
_entry.id   AF-A0A1G0VH90-F1
#
_cell.length_a   1.000
_cell.length_b   1.000
_cell.length_c   1.000
_cell.angle_alpha   90.00
_cell.angle_beta   90.00
_cell.angle_gamma   90.00
#
_symmetry.space_group_name_H-M   'P 1'
#
loop_
_entity.id
_entity.type
_entity.pdbx_description
1 polymer ?
#
loop_
_entity_poly.entity_id
_entity_poly.type
_entity_poly.pdbx_seq_one_letter_code
_entity_poly.pdbx_strand_id
1 'polypeptide(L)' 'KAGLHTRPAATIVKLASKYKCEFFIAKDGLNINGKSIIGVMTLAAETGSELILTFEGE' A
#
# COMPACT_ATOMS: atom_id res chain seq x y z
N LYS A 1 -18.87 1.36 2.72
CA LYS A 1 -17.94 1.77 1.63
C LYS A 1 -16.65 1.00 1.83
N ALA A 2 -16.04 0.45 0.78
CA ALA A 2 -14.92 -0.46 0.93
C ALA A 2 -13.60 0.33 0.88
N GLY A 3 -12.71 0.12 1.86
CA GLY A 3 -11.39 0.74 1.94
C GLY A 3 -10.36 0.08 1.01
N LEU A 4 -9.11 -0.08 1.46
CA LEU A 4 -8.06 -0.78 0.73
C LEU A 4 -8.20 -2.30 0.85
N HIS A 5 -9.28 -2.84 0.28
CA HIS A 5 -9.57 -4.27 0.23
C HIS A 5 -8.85 -4.97 -0.94
N THR A 6 -9.12 -6.26 -1.16
CA THR A 6 -8.39 -7.14 -2.08
C THR A 6 -8.22 -6.60 -3.50
N ARG A 7 -9.26 -5.97 -4.07
CA ARG A 7 -9.24 -5.47 -5.46
C ARG A 7 -8.37 -4.22 -5.64
N PRO A 8 -8.60 -3.09 -4.92
CA PRO A 8 -7.72 -1.93 -5.03
C PRO A 8 -6.29 -2.24 -4.55
N ALA A 9 -6.11 -3.11 -3.56
CA ALA A 9 -4.78 -3.57 -3.13
C ALA A 9 -4.02 -4.25 -4.28
N ALA A 10 -4.67 -5.18 -5.00
CA ALA A 10 -4.06 -5.84 -6.16
C ALA A 10 -3.70 -4.84 -7.28
N THR A 11 -4.53 -3.82 -7.51
CA THR A 11 -4.24 -2.76 -8.49
C THR A 11 -3.00 -1.95 -8.10
N ILE A 12 -2.90 -1.53 -6.83
CA ILE A 12 -1.74 -0.78 -6.32
C ILE A 12 -0.46 -1.61 -6.45
N VAL A 13 -0.48 -2.85 -5.95
CA VAL A 13 0.68 -3.76 -6.00
C VAL A 13 1.12 -3.99 -7.44
N LYS A 14 0.18 -4.29 -8.34
CA LYS A 14 0.47 -4.52 -9.76
C LYS A 14 1.11 -3.30 -10.43
N LEU A 15 0.68 -2.10 -10.06
CA LEU A 15 1.26 -0.86 -10.59
C LEU A 15 2.65 -0.62 -10.01
N ALA A 16 2.78 -0.63 -8.68
CA ALA A 16 4.03 -0.34 -7.99
C ALA A 16 5.15 -1.30 -8.38
N SER A 17 4.85 -2.59 -8.55
CA SER A 17 5.84 -3.61 -8.95
C SER A 17 6.45 -3.38 -10.34
N LYS A 18 5.94 -2.45 -11.15
CA LYS A 18 6.55 -2.09 -12.45
C LYS A 18 7.74 -1.14 -12.33
N TYR A 19 7.89 -0.48 -11.19
CA TYR A 19 8.90 0.56 -10.99
C TYR A 19 10.06 0.02 -10.16
N LYS A 20 11.29 0.43 -10.48
CA LYS A 20 12.48 0.12 -9.68
C LYS A 20 12.65 1.16 -8.56
N CYS A 21 11.73 1.15 -7.62
CA CYS A 21 11.79 1.94 -6.39
C CYS A 21 11.34 1.09 -5.20
N GLU A 22 11.80 1.43 -4.02
CA GLU A 22 11.13 1.06 -2.79
C GLU A 22 9.84 1.87 -2.66
N PHE A 23 8.78 1.20 -2.22
CA PHE A 23 7.47 1.81 -2.00
C PHE A 23 6.89 1.29 -0.70
N PHE A 24 6.63 2.21 0.22
CA PHE A 24 6.08 1.93 1.54
C PHE A 24 4.78 2.70 1.79
N ILE A 25 3.88 2.09 2.54
CA ILE A 25 2.61 2.67 2.99
C ILE A 25 2.57 2.59 4.51
N ALA A 26 2.34 3.72 5.17
CA ALA A 26 2.22 3.79 6.61
C ALA A 26 0.83 4.27 7.09
N LYS A 27 0.36 3.66 8.17
CA LYS A 27 -0.90 3.96 8.89
C LYS A 27 -0.77 3.48 10.34
N ASP A 28 -1.19 4.30 11.31
CA ASP A 28 -1.27 3.92 12.74
C ASP A 28 0.00 3.24 13.29
N GLY A 29 1.18 3.75 12.90
CA GLY A 29 2.48 3.19 13.31
C GLY A 29 2.90 1.91 12.59
N LEU A 30 2.05 1.33 11.75
CA LEU A 30 2.44 0.28 10.81
C LEU A 30 3.10 0.91 9.58
N ASN A 31 4.16 0.28 9.10
CA ASN A 31 4.80 0.61 7.83
C ASN A 31 5.00 -0.67 7.02
N ILE A 32 4.35 -0.77 5.86
CA ILE A 32 4.35 -1.98 5.04
C ILE A 32 4.93 -1.71 3.66
N ASN A 33 5.49 -2.75 3.04
CA ASN A 33 5.91 -2.68 1.65
C ASN A 33 4.67 -2.66 0.75
N GLY A 34 4.48 -1.55 0.02
CA GLY A 34 3.34 -1.33 -0.88
C GLY A 34 3.33 -2.17 -2.15
N LYS A 35 4.39 -2.96 -2.40
CA LYS A 35 4.48 -3.98 -3.45
C LYS A 35 4.13 -5.39 -2.95
N SER A 36 3.89 -5.58 -1.66
CA SER A 36 3.45 -6.84 -1.09
C SER A 36 1.93 -6.86 -0.92
N ILE A 37 1.23 -7.75 -1.63
CA ILE A 37 -0.22 -7.89 -1.49
C ILE A 37 -0.66 -8.23 -0.07
N ILE A 38 0.12 -9.08 0.62
CA ILE A 38 -0.15 -9.43 2.02
C ILE A 38 0.01 -8.19 2.90
N GLY A 39 1.11 -7.43 2.74
CA GLY A 39 1.36 -6.22 3.52
C GLY A 39 0.26 -5.17 3.35
N VAL A 40 -0.17 -4.92 2.11
CA VAL A 40 -1.24 -3.97 1.81
C VAL A 40 -2.59 -4.43 2.39
N MET A 41 -2.90 -5.72 2.36
CA MET A 41 -4.11 -6.26 2.98
C MET A 41 -4.05 -6.22 4.52
N THR A 42 -2.89 -6.46 5.12
CA THR A 42 -2.69 -6.40 6.58
C THR A 42 -2.85 -4.98 7.13
N LEU A 43 -2.56 -3.95 6.33
CA LEU A 43 -2.74 -2.55 6.75
C LEU A 43 -4.19 -2.21 7.13
N ALA A 44 -5.16 -2.97 6.61
CA ALA A 44 -6.59 -2.84 6.91
C ALA A 44 -7.10 -1.38 6.82
N ALA A 45 -6.63 -0.63 5.82
CA ALA A 45 -7.00 0.77 5.66
C ALA A 45 -8.46 0.89 5.23
N GLU A 46 -9.31 1.40 6.12
CA GLU A 46 -10.72 1.63 5.85
C GLU A 46 -10.98 2.93 5.08
N THR A 47 -12.19 3.10 4.55
CA THR A 47 -12.56 4.35 3.88
C THR A 47 -12.43 5.54 4.85
N GLY A 48 -11.68 6.56 4.44
CA GLY A 48 -11.40 7.73 5.28
C GLY A 48 -10.09 7.65 6.05
N SER A 49 -9.36 6.53 5.98
CA SER A 49 -8.01 6.43 6.54
C SER A 49 -7.06 7.39 5.83
N GLU A 50 -6.23 8.08 6.61
CA GLU A 50 -5.06 8.79 6.10
C GLU A 50 -3.88 7.83 6.01
N LEU A 51 -3.18 7.88 4.88
CA LEU A 51 -2.03 7.02 4.59
C LEU A 51 -0.84 7.89 4.22
N ILE A 52 0.33 7.53 4.72
CA ILE A 52 1.59 8.14 4.30
C ILE A 52 2.25 7.21 3.29
N LEU A 53 2.54 7.74 2.10
CA LEU A 53 3.19 7.00 1.02
C LEU A 53 4.64 7.47 0.89
N THR A 54 5.59 6.54 0.94
CA THR A 54 7.02 6.85 0.79
C THR A 54 7.56 6.09 -0.41
N PHE A 55 8.30 6.78 -1.27
CA PHE A 55 8.93 6.22 -2.46
C PHE A 55 10.41 6.60 -2.46
N GLU A 56 11.27 5.61 -2.70
CA GLU A 56 12.72 5.83 -2.78
C GLU A 56 13.29 5.03 -3.95
N GLY A 57 13.96 5.69 -4.88
CA GLY A 57 14.49 5.06 -6.08
C GLY A 57 15.29 6.06 -6.91
N GLU A 58 15.95 5.58 -7.95
CA GLU A 58 16.70 6.40 -8.92
C GLU A 58 15.79 7.14 -9.91
#